data_AF-A0A920HKL8-F1
#
_entry.id   AF-A0A920HKL8-F1
#
_cell.length_a   1.000
_cell.length_b   1.000
_cell.length_c   1.000
_cell.angle_alpha   90.00
_cell.angle_beta   90.00
_cell.angle_gamma   90.00
#
_symmetry.space_group_name_H-M   'P 1'
#
loop_
_entity.id
_entity.type
_entity.pdbx_description
1 polymer ?
#
loop_
_entity_poly.entity_id
_entity_poly.type
_entity_poly.pdbx_seq_one_letter_code
_entity_poly.pdbx_strand_id
1 'polypeptide(L)'
;MQYFFVNGRFVRNNYLNHSILTAYEGLIMPETRPSYFLFIDVPPNTIDVNVHPNKIEVKFENESSLYAILRSCIRHSLGKFNISPNIDFTDNINISSPVFESKSVSAPTVDFDSKFDPFSKTDNVPKSNYEKERMKKIGLNLRNIY
;
A
#
# COMPACT_ATOMS: atom_id res chain seq x y z
N MET A 1 -12.12 12.07 -8.59
CA MET A 1 -12.35 13.00 -9.72
C MET A 1 -13.02 12.26 -10.86
N GLN A 2 -14.20 12.67 -11.33
CA GLN A 2 -14.97 11.92 -12.34
C GLN A 2 -15.42 12.86 -13.46
N TYR A 3 -14.85 12.67 -14.65
CA TYR A 3 -15.12 13.54 -15.79
C TYR A 3 -15.45 12.71 -17.03
N PHE A 4 -16.54 13.10 -17.68
CA PHE A 4 -17.03 12.49 -18.89
C PHE A 4 -17.16 13.58 -19.95
N PHE A 5 -16.59 13.35 -21.12
CA PHE A 5 -16.61 14.28 -22.24
C PHE A 5 -17.23 13.60 -23.44
N VAL A 6 -18.17 14.30 -24.07
CA VAL A 6 -18.85 13.83 -25.29
C VAL A 6 -18.67 14.90 -26.35
N ASN A 7 -18.01 14.57 -27.45
CA ASN A 7 -17.67 15.52 -28.53
C ASN A 7 -17.04 16.82 -27.97
N GLY A 8 -16.11 16.68 -27.01
CA GLY A 8 -15.39 17.78 -26.37
C GLY A 8 -16.17 18.56 -25.30
N ARG A 9 -17.43 18.20 -24.98
CA ARG A 9 -18.22 18.86 -23.93
C ARG A 9 -18.26 18.03 -22.65
N PHE A 10 -18.14 18.69 -21.50
CA PHE A 10 -18.34 18.01 -20.21
C PHE A 10 -19.82 17.63 -20.03
N VAL A 11 -20.05 16.38 -19.65
CA VAL A 11 -21.36 15.79 -19.48
C VAL A 11 -21.42 15.05 -18.15
N ARG A 12 -22.58 15.06 -17.50
CA ARG A 12 -22.91 14.13 -16.40
C ARG A 12 -24.03 13.20 -16.86
N ASN A 13 -23.81 11.90 -16.69
CA ASN A 13 -24.83 10.89 -16.89
C ASN A 13 -24.70 9.82 -15.81
N ASN A 14 -25.72 9.70 -14.94
CA ASN A 14 -25.66 8.77 -13.80
C ASN A 14 -25.67 7.30 -14.24
N TYR A 15 -26.33 6.99 -15.36
CA TYR A 15 -26.41 5.65 -15.90
C TYR A 15 -25.05 5.16 -16.42
N LEU A 16 -24.32 6.01 -17.15
CA LEU A 16 -22.96 5.71 -17.58
C LEU A 16 -21.97 5.66 -16.41
N ASN A 17 -22.12 6.55 -15.41
CA ASN A 17 -21.32 6.49 -14.19
C ASN A 17 -21.48 5.15 -13.46
N HIS A 18 -22.71 4.63 -13.42
CA HIS A 18 -22.99 3.31 -12.85
C HIS A 18 -22.30 2.20 -13.65
N SER A 19 -22.29 2.26 -14.99
CA SER A 19 -21.56 1.30 -15.84
C SER A 19 -20.08 1.19 -15.45
N ILE A 20 -19.44 2.34 -15.21
CA ILE A 20 -18.04 2.40 -14.77
C ILE A 20 -17.89 1.73 -13.41
N LEU A 21 -18.72 2.08 -12.43
CA LEU A 21 -18.69 1.44 -11.10
C LEU A 21 -18.84 -0.09 -11.18
N THR A 22 -19.79 -0.59 -11.97
CA THR A 22 -19.97 -2.04 -12.19
C THR A 22 -18.80 -2.69 -12.93
N ALA A 23 -18.03 -1.93 -13.73
CA ALA A 23 -16.81 -2.45 -14.36
C ALA A 23 -15.66 -2.63 -13.35
N TYR A 24 -15.64 -1.82 -12.29
CA TYR A 24 -14.68 -1.90 -11.18
C TYR A 24 -15.11 -2.83 -10.05
N GLU A 25 -16.33 -3.39 -10.11
CA GLU A 25 -16.85 -4.31 -9.10
C GLU A 25 -15.93 -5.52 -8.91
N GLY A 26 -15.57 -5.79 -7.65
CA GLY A 26 -14.62 -6.86 -7.27
C GLY A 26 -13.14 -6.52 -7.47
N LEU A 27 -12.81 -5.37 -8.05
CA LEU A 27 -11.43 -4.89 -8.21
C LEU A 27 -11.02 -3.82 -7.19
N ILE A 28 -11.99 -3.09 -6.66
CA ILE A 28 -11.80 -2.03 -5.65
C ILE A 28 -12.73 -2.25 -4.46
N MET A 29 -12.43 -1.60 -3.32
CA MET A 29 -13.30 -1.65 -2.15
C MET A 29 -14.67 -1.02 -2.45
N PRO A 30 -15.78 -1.53 -1.87
CA PRO A 30 -17.14 -1.09 -2.19
C PRO A 30 -17.40 0.42 -2.06
N GLU A 31 -16.78 1.07 -1.08
CA GLU A 31 -16.94 2.51 -0.82
C GLU A 31 -15.97 3.40 -1.62
N THR A 32 -15.12 2.79 -2.45
CA THR A 32 -14.13 3.52 -3.25
C THR A 32 -14.73 3.91 -4.59
N ARG A 33 -14.56 5.18 -4.96
CA ARG A 33 -14.98 5.68 -6.28
C ARG A 33 -13.76 5.82 -7.19
N PRO A 34 -13.75 5.17 -8.37
CA PRO A 34 -12.65 5.30 -9.30
C PRO A 34 -12.60 6.74 -9.84
N SER A 35 -11.39 7.22 -10.09
CA SER A 35 -11.17 8.48 -10.80
C SER A 35 -10.93 8.21 -12.27
N TYR A 36 -11.60 8.95 -13.15
CA TYR A 36 -11.51 8.76 -14.60
C TYR A 36 -11.74 10.06 -15.36
N PHE A 37 -11.19 10.08 -16.58
CA PHE A 37 -11.40 11.09 -17.60
C PHE A 37 -11.71 10.33 -18.89
N LEU A 38 -12.97 10.31 -19.30
CA LEU A 38 -13.43 9.57 -20.48
C LEU A 38 -13.83 10.54 -21.58
N PHE A 39 -13.39 10.27 -22.79
CA PHE A 39 -13.73 11.01 -23.99
C PHE A 39 -14.47 10.08 -24.93
N ILE A 40 -15.66 10.49 -25.35
CA ILE A 40 -16.52 9.75 -26.26
C ILE A 40 -16.80 10.62 -27.47
N ASP A 41 -16.35 10.14 -28.62
CA ASP A 41 -16.69 10.72 -29.91
C ASP A 41 -17.80 9.89 -30.53
N VAL A 42 -18.93 10.52 -30.77
CA VAL A 42 -20.07 9.88 -31.44
C VAL A 42 -20.71 10.87 -32.41
N PRO A 43 -21.40 10.38 -33.45
CA PRO A 43 -22.08 11.23 -34.41
C PRO A 43 -23.05 12.21 -33.70
N PRO A 44 -23.09 13.50 -34.09
CA PRO A 44 -23.97 14.48 -33.46
C PRO A 44 -25.46 14.13 -33.61
N ASN A 45 -25.81 13.31 -34.59
CA ASN A 45 -27.19 12.90 -34.87
C ASN A 45 -27.72 11.88 -33.85
N THR A 46 -26.85 11.18 -33.12
CA THR A 46 -27.22 10.13 -32.17
C THR A 46 -27.30 10.62 -30.72
N ILE A 47 -27.17 11.94 -30.52
CA ILE A 47 -27.17 12.58 -29.20
C ILE A 47 -28.16 13.74 -29.18
N ASP A 48 -28.95 13.82 -28.11
CA ASP A 48 -29.68 15.03 -27.75
C ASP A 48 -28.99 15.76 -26.58
N VAL A 49 -28.37 16.89 -26.90
CA VAL A 49 -27.66 17.78 -25.95
C VAL A 49 -28.60 18.89 -25.43
N ASN A 50 -29.84 18.99 -25.93
CA ASN A 50 -30.76 20.10 -25.65
C ASN A 50 -31.72 19.88 -24.46
N VAL A 51 -31.49 18.87 -23.62
CA VAL A 51 -32.50 18.41 -22.65
C VAL A 51 -32.62 19.30 -21.39
N HIS A 52 -31.65 20.18 -21.06
CA HIS A 52 -31.71 20.97 -19.82
C HIS A 52 -31.08 22.38 -19.93
N PRO A 53 -31.59 23.40 -19.21
CA PRO A 53 -31.10 24.80 -19.26
C PRO A 53 -29.60 24.99 -18.96
N ASN A 54 -28.97 24.07 -18.23
CA ASN A 54 -27.54 24.13 -17.91
C ASN A 54 -26.64 23.35 -18.91
N LYS A 55 -27.23 22.57 -19.83
CA LYS A 55 -26.53 21.79 -20.88
C LYS A 55 -25.49 20.78 -20.37
N ILE A 56 -25.64 20.30 -19.13
CA ILE A 56 -24.71 19.35 -18.48
C ILE A 56 -25.17 17.89 -18.66
N GLU A 57 -26.46 17.67 -18.91
CA GLU A 57 -27.04 16.34 -19.10
C GLU A 57 -27.25 16.07 -20.59
N VAL A 58 -26.92 14.85 -21.01
CA VAL A 58 -26.98 14.40 -22.39
C VAL A 58 -27.75 13.09 -22.45
N LYS A 59 -28.65 12.99 -23.42
CA LYS A 59 -29.40 11.78 -23.71
C LYS A 59 -28.88 11.13 -24.98
N PHE A 60 -28.51 9.85 -24.89
CA PHE A 60 -28.09 9.09 -26.05
C PHE A 60 -29.28 8.32 -26.63
N GLU A 61 -29.29 8.13 -27.94
CA GLU A 61 -30.31 7.31 -28.61
C GLU A 61 -30.29 5.85 -28.13
N ASN A 62 -29.10 5.29 -27.90
CA ASN A 62 -28.93 3.90 -27.46
C ASN A 62 -28.01 3.79 -26.23
N GLU A 63 -28.53 4.23 -25.08
CA GLU A 63 -27.80 4.20 -23.80
C GLU A 63 -27.42 2.78 -23.38
N SER A 64 -28.27 1.78 -23.61
CA SER A 64 -28.02 0.38 -23.23
C SER A 64 -26.80 -0.20 -23.94
N SER A 65 -26.65 0.09 -25.24
CA SER A 65 -25.49 -0.37 -26.00
C SER A 65 -24.22 0.33 -25.52
N LEU A 66 -24.30 1.64 -25.28
CA LEU A 66 -23.18 2.41 -24.75
C LEU A 66 -22.74 1.87 -23.38
N TYR A 67 -23.70 1.55 -22.50
CA TYR A 67 -23.44 0.95 -21.20
C TYR A 67 -22.64 -0.35 -21.32
N ALA A 68 -23.07 -1.26 -22.20
CA ALA A 68 -22.43 -2.55 -22.40
C ALA A 68 -21.01 -2.40 -22.97
N ILE A 69 -20.83 -1.52 -23.97
CA ILE A 69 -19.53 -1.21 -24.57
C ILE A 69 -18.59 -0.64 -23.50
N LEU A 70 -19.04 0.37 -22.77
CA LEU A 70 -18.22 1.05 -21.75
C LEU A 70 -17.75 0.06 -20.68
N ARG A 71 -18.67 -0.76 -20.15
CA ARG A 71 -18.36 -1.79 -19.17
C ARG A 71 -17.35 -2.80 -19.71
N SER A 72 -17.55 -3.28 -20.93
CA SER A 72 -16.68 -4.27 -21.57
C SER A 72 -15.28 -3.72 -21.79
N CYS A 73 -15.17 -2.51 -22.37
CA CYS A 73 -13.89 -1.85 -22.62
C CYS A 73 -13.10 -1.59 -21.34
N ILE A 74 -13.78 -1.15 -20.27
CA ILE A 74 -13.13 -0.91 -18.97
C ILE A 74 -12.66 -2.23 -18.36
N ARG A 75 -13.51 -3.27 -18.29
CA ARG A 75 -13.10 -4.58 -17.75
C ARG A 75 -11.96 -5.20 -18.55
N HIS A 76 -12.00 -5.08 -19.88
CA HIS A 76 -10.93 -5.57 -20.74
C HIS A 76 -9.62 -4.83 -20.49
N SER A 77 -9.67 -3.49 -20.39
CA SER A 77 -8.48 -2.67 -20.11
C SER A 77 -7.90 -2.99 -18.73
N LEU A 78 -8.76 -3.07 -17.71
CA LEU A 78 -8.35 -3.46 -16.36
C LEU A 78 -7.74 -4.86 -16.37
N GLY A 79 -8.34 -5.84 -17.04
CA GLY A 79 -7.75 -7.18 -17.15
C GLY A 79 -6.40 -7.21 -17.87
N LYS A 80 -6.21 -6.37 -18.89
CA LYS A 80 -4.97 -6.30 -19.68
C LYS A 80 -3.81 -5.63 -18.92
N PHE A 81 -4.10 -4.57 -18.16
CA PHE A 81 -3.07 -3.75 -17.50
C PHE A 81 -2.89 -4.09 -16.02
N ASN A 82 -3.78 -4.90 -15.42
CA ASN A 82 -3.78 -5.26 -14.01
C ASN A 82 -3.38 -6.74 -13.78
N ILE A 83 -2.55 -7.29 -14.67
CA ILE A 83 -1.77 -8.49 -14.36
C ILE A 83 -0.83 -8.02 -13.26
N SER A 84 -0.99 -8.56 -12.05
CA SER A 84 -0.03 -8.49 -10.94
C SER A 84 1.39 -8.33 -11.50
N PRO A 85 2.27 -7.49 -10.92
CA PRO A 85 3.67 -7.47 -11.34
C PRO A 85 4.10 -8.91 -11.54
N ASN A 86 4.55 -9.25 -12.76
CA ASN A 86 5.00 -10.62 -13.03
C ASN A 86 6.09 -10.87 -12.00
N ILE A 87 5.77 -11.69 -10.99
CA ILE A 87 6.76 -12.16 -10.04
C ILE A 87 7.56 -13.16 -10.87
N ASP A 88 8.60 -12.65 -11.51
CA ASP A 88 9.55 -13.49 -12.19
C ASP A 88 10.34 -14.24 -11.11
N PHE A 89 9.98 -15.50 -10.88
CA PHE A 89 10.69 -16.38 -9.96
C PHE A 89 12.02 -16.88 -10.53
N THR A 90 12.37 -16.51 -11.77
CA THR A 90 13.62 -16.94 -12.42
C THR A 90 14.79 -16.02 -12.12
N ASP A 91 14.52 -14.75 -11.79
CA ASP A 91 15.50 -13.91 -11.13
C ASP A 91 15.58 -14.33 -9.68
N ASN A 92 16.64 -15.07 -9.36
CA ASN A 92 17.07 -15.41 -8.02
C ASN A 92 16.87 -14.19 -7.13
N ILE A 93 15.75 -14.20 -6.38
CA ILE A 93 15.50 -13.26 -5.32
C ILE A 93 16.58 -13.57 -4.28
N ASN A 94 17.76 -12.98 -4.46
CA ASN A 94 18.64 -12.63 -3.38
C ASN A 94 17.88 -11.57 -2.57
N ILE A 95 16.79 -11.99 -1.92
CA ILE A 95 16.57 -11.63 -0.54
C ILE A 95 17.89 -12.04 0.08
N SER A 96 18.80 -11.07 0.16
CA SER A 96 19.73 -11.02 1.25
C SER A 96 18.85 -10.97 2.50
N SER A 97 18.31 -12.13 2.88
CA SER A 97 18.28 -12.54 4.26
C SER A 97 19.63 -12.06 4.74
N PRO A 98 19.70 -11.06 5.64
CA PRO A 98 20.98 -10.56 6.11
C PRO A 98 21.75 -11.82 6.43
N VAL A 99 22.84 -12.06 5.70
CA VAL A 99 23.62 -13.29 5.84
C VAL A 99 23.90 -13.34 7.32
N PHE A 100 23.15 -14.18 8.03
CA PHE A 100 23.43 -14.47 9.40
C PHE A 100 24.71 -15.25 9.23
N GLU A 101 25.83 -14.51 9.31
CA GLU A 101 27.14 -15.09 9.53
C GLU A 101 26.88 -16.22 10.51
N SER A 102 27.27 -17.42 10.12
CA SER A 102 27.21 -18.61 10.94
C SER A 102 28.20 -18.50 12.10
N LYS A 103 28.23 -17.36 12.77
CA LYS A 103 28.67 -17.23 14.14
C LYS A 103 27.77 -18.17 14.91
N SER A 104 28.33 -19.33 15.25
CA SER A 104 27.74 -20.27 16.18
C SER A 104 27.35 -19.48 17.42
N VAL A 105 26.05 -19.19 17.57
CA VAL A 105 25.53 -18.52 18.76
C VAL A 105 25.71 -19.53 19.87
N SER A 106 26.78 -19.37 20.66
CA SER A 106 27.01 -20.18 21.84
C SER A 106 25.90 -19.86 22.84
N ALA A 107 25.21 -20.90 23.30
CA ALA A 107 24.17 -20.74 24.30
C ALA A 107 24.77 -20.01 25.52
N PRO A 108 24.09 -18.98 26.07
CA PRO A 108 24.60 -18.27 27.21
C PRO A 108 24.79 -19.25 28.37
N THR A 109 26.00 -19.33 28.91
CA THR A 109 26.26 -20.09 30.13
C THR A 109 25.68 -19.33 31.31
N VAL A 110 24.85 -19.99 32.10
CA VAL A 110 24.30 -19.40 33.32
C VAL A 110 25.39 -19.43 34.39
N ASP A 111 26.05 -18.29 34.61
CA ASP A 111 26.97 -18.11 35.74
C ASP A 111 26.16 -17.97 37.04
N PHE A 112 26.10 -19.04 37.82
CA PHE A 112 25.52 -19.01 39.17
C PHE A 112 26.62 -18.70 40.19
N ASP A 113 26.57 -17.51 40.79
CA ASP A 113 27.39 -17.22 41.96
C ASP A 113 26.78 -17.89 43.20
N SER A 114 27.41 -18.99 43.65
CA SER A 114 26.95 -19.73 44.84
C SER A 114 27.10 -18.96 46.15
N LYS A 115 27.78 -17.80 46.15
CA LYS A 115 27.91 -16.92 47.32
C LYS A 115 26.99 -15.69 47.22
N PHE A 116 26.11 -15.64 46.23
CA PHE A 116 25.17 -14.54 46.06
C PHE A 116 24.08 -14.59 47.12
N ASP A 117 24.19 -13.72 48.12
CA ASP A 117 23.16 -13.46 49.11
C ASP A 117 22.44 -12.13 48.79
N PRO A 118 21.18 -12.18 48.30
CA PRO A 118 20.43 -10.99 47.89
C PRO A 118 19.99 -10.10 49.06
N PHE A 119 20.23 -10.50 50.31
CA PHE A 119 19.87 -9.74 51.51
C PHE A 119 21.08 -9.32 52.35
N SER A 120 22.30 -9.64 51.90
CA SER A 120 23.51 -9.18 52.56
C SER A 120 23.68 -7.66 52.40
N LYS A 121 23.59 -6.91 53.51
CA LYS A 121 23.93 -5.48 53.51
C LYS A 121 25.44 -5.34 53.47
N THR A 122 26.00 -5.25 52.26
CA THR A 122 27.40 -4.87 52.08
C THR A 122 27.51 -3.75 51.05
N ASP A 123 28.07 -2.61 51.47
CA ASP A 123 28.29 -1.39 50.69
C ASP A 123 29.36 -1.55 49.57
N ASN A 124 29.70 -2.79 49.19
CA ASN A 124 30.68 -3.11 48.16
C ASN A 124 30.21 -4.31 47.34
N VAL A 125 29.12 -4.15 46.58
CA VAL A 125 28.72 -5.12 45.56
C VAL A 125 29.76 -5.10 44.43
N PRO A 126 30.36 -6.24 44.05
CA PRO A 126 31.20 -6.30 42.87
C PRO A 126 30.33 -6.02 41.64
N LYS A 127 30.57 -4.89 40.97
CA LYS A 127 29.86 -4.51 39.74
C LYS A 127 29.89 -5.68 38.75
N SER A 128 28.73 -6.00 38.18
CA SER A 128 28.61 -7.05 37.18
C SER A 128 29.50 -6.75 35.97
N ASN A 129 29.88 -7.78 35.20
CA ASN A 129 30.70 -7.59 34.00
C ASN A 129 30.01 -6.66 32.99
N TYR A 130 28.68 -6.68 32.92
CA TYR A 130 27.87 -5.73 32.15
C TYR A 130 28.07 -4.29 32.62
N GLU A 131 28.05 -4.03 33.93
CA GLU A 131 28.31 -2.70 34.47
C GLU A 131 29.76 -2.25 34.27
N LYS A 132 30.74 -3.16 34.39
CA LYS A 132 32.16 -2.87 34.11
C LYS A 132 32.39 -2.51 32.65
N GLU A 133 31.80 -3.25 31.70
CA GLU A 133 31.88 -2.94 30.28
C GLU A 133 31.15 -1.64 29.93
N ARG A 134 29.98 -1.40 30.52
CA ARG A 134 29.22 -0.17 30.33
C ARG A 134 30.01 1.05 30.85
N MET A 135 30.62 0.97 32.03
CA MET A 135 31.47 2.04 32.60
C MET A 135 32.74 2.29 31.76
N LYS A 136 33.36 1.24 31.20
CA LYS A 136 34.51 1.35 30.29
C LYS A 136 34.14 2.08 28.98
N LYS A 137 32.92 1.87 28.49
CA LYS A 137 32.36 2.58 27.31
C LYS A 137 32.09 4.07 27.59
N ILE A 138 31.84 4.44 28.85
CA ILE A 138 31.54 5.82 29.27
C ILE A 138 32.82 6.60 29.66
N GLY A 139 34.00 5.95 29.70
CA GLY A 139 35.29 6.62 29.87
C GLY A 139 35.63 7.07 31.30
N LEU A 140 34.97 6.53 32.33
CA LEU A 140 35.29 6.85 33.73
C LEU A 140 36.35 5.87 34.26
N ASN A 141 37.50 6.38 34.71
CA ASN A 141 38.62 5.57 35.23
C ASN A 141 38.54 5.41 36.76
N LEU A 142 38.60 4.17 37.26
CA LEU A 142 38.44 3.79 38.67
C LEU A 142 39.67 4.07 39.57
N ARG A 143 40.60 4.93 39.14
CA ARG A 143 41.79 5.29 39.95
C ARG A 143 41.62 6.50 40.87
N ASN A 144 40.46 7.16 40.89
CA ASN A 144 40.25 8.40 41.66
C ASN A 144 39.06 8.36 42.63
N ILE A 145 38.74 7.20 43.21
CA ILE A 145 37.85 7.18 44.38
C ILE A 145 38.39 6.17 45.37
N TYR A 146 39.44 6.58 46.09
CA TYR A 146 39.69 6.45 47.54
C TYR A 146 41.07 7.06 47.82
#